data_AF-F3PQD8-F1
#
_entry.id   AF-F3PQD8-F1
#
_cell.length_a   1.000
_cell.length_b   1.000
_cell.length_c   1.000
_cell.angle_alpha   90.00
_cell.angle_beta   90.00
_cell.angle_gamma   90.00
#
_symmetry.space_group_name_H-M   'P 1'
#
loop_
_entity.id
_entity.type
_entity.pdbx_description
1 polymer ?
#
loop_
_entity_poly.entity_id
_entity_poly.type
_entity_poly.pdbx_seq_one_letter_code
_entity_poly.pdbx_strand_id
1 'polypeptide(L)'
;MGLAVGSMGMSLTDFCNCTPHEFFCISRHWEQTQMRDPWERARFLACCVLQPYSKKALKVTDVCRFSWDVQEKLSLAVESTRDRFEELKKRVEG
;
A
#
# COMPACT_ATOMS: atom_id res chain seq x y z
N MET A 1 18.44 1.30 -7.12
CA MET A 1 18.50 -0.17 -7.00
C MET A 1 18.37 -0.69 -5.58
N GLY A 2 19.16 -0.25 -4.59
CA GLY A 2 19.12 -0.80 -3.22
C GLY A 2 17.74 -0.79 -2.57
N LEU A 3 16.99 0.31 -2.68
CA LEU A 3 15.59 0.38 -2.21
C LEU A 3 14.70 -0.65 -2.91
N ALA A 4 14.80 -0.76 -4.24
CA ALA A 4 13.97 -1.65 -5.05
C ALA A 4 14.18 -3.12 -4.73
N VAL A 5 15.42 -3.59 -4.84
CA VAL A 5 15.74 -5.02 -4.69
C VAL A 5 15.90 -5.41 -3.23
N GLY A 6 16.46 -4.52 -2.41
CA GLY A 6 16.77 -4.81 -1.01
C GLY A 6 15.62 -4.56 -0.03
N SER A 7 14.79 -3.53 -0.25
CA SER A 7 13.74 -3.15 0.70
C SER A 7 12.34 -3.47 0.20
N MET A 8 12.07 -3.26 -1.09
CA MET A 8 10.78 -3.56 -1.70
C MET A 8 10.66 -5.02 -2.17
N GLY A 9 11.77 -5.76 -2.25
CA GLY A 9 11.80 -7.15 -2.72
C GLY A 9 11.53 -7.30 -4.23
N MET A 10 11.71 -6.23 -5.00
CA MET A 10 11.56 -6.24 -6.45
C MET A 10 12.68 -7.07 -7.08
N SER A 11 12.36 -7.90 -8.07
CA SER A 11 13.42 -8.61 -8.80
C SER A 11 14.29 -7.62 -9.58
N LEU A 12 15.56 -7.97 -9.80
CA LEU A 12 16.46 -7.12 -10.59
C LEU A 12 15.93 -6.92 -12.01
N THR A 13 15.36 -7.98 -12.60
CA THR A 13 14.78 -7.96 -13.94
C THR A 13 13.59 -7.02 -14.01
N ASP A 14 12.68 -7.06 -13.04
CA ASP A 14 11.52 -6.16 -13.01
C ASP A 14 11.97 -4.71 -12.84
N PHE A 15 12.95 -4.46 -11.97
CA PHE A 15 13.50 -3.10 -11.78
C PHE A 15 14.12 -2.55 -13.07
N CYS A 16 14.90 -3.37 -13.78
CA CYS A 16 15.54 -2.97 -15.04
C CYS A 16 14.52 -2.73 -16.17
N ASN A 17 13.38 -3.43 -16.14
CA ASN A 17 12.32 -3.27 -17.13
C ASN A 17 11.32 -2.14 -16.79
N CYS A 18 11.32 -1.64 -15.56
CA CYS A 18 10.44 -0.54 -15.15
C CYS A 18 10.88 0.80 -15.74
N THR A 19 9.90 1.58 -16.18
CA THR A 19 10.11 2.99 -16.47
C THR A 19 10.34 3.78 -15.18
N PRO A 20 11.03 4.94 -15.23
CA PRO A 20 11.22 5.79 -14.05
C PRO A 20 9.89 6.20 -13.38
N HIS A 21 8.83 6.41 -14.17
CA HIS A 21 7.51 6.77 -13.66
C HIS A 21 6.83 5.62 -12.92
N GLU A 22 6.87 4.40 -13.47
CA GLU A 22 6.35 3.21 -12.79
C GLU A 22 7.09 2.96 -11.48
N PHE A 23 8.42 3.07 -11.51
CA PHE A 23 9.22 2.92 -10.30
C PHE A 23 8.85 3.96 -9.24
N PHE A 24 8.64 5.22 -9.63
CA PHE A 24 8.19 6.27 -8.72
C PHE A 24 6.84 5.95 -8.08
N CYS A 25 5.87 5.47 -8.87
CA CYS A 25 4.56 5.05 -8.36
C CYS A 25 4.69 3.89 -7.35
N ILE A 26 5.49 2.88 -7.68
CA ILE A 26 5.75 1.72 -6.80
C ILE A 26 6.41 2.18 -5.50
N SER A 27 7.48 2.99 -5.59
CA SER A 27 8.20 3.46 -4.40
C SER A 27 7.31 4.32 -3.49
N ARG A 28 6.47 5.18 -4.08
CA ARG A 28 5.53 6.00 -3.33
C ARG A 28 4.48 5.17 -2.61
N HIS A 29 3.96 4.15 -3.28
CA HIS A 29 2.99 3.23 -2.67
C HIS A 29 3.62 2.40 -1.55
N TRP A 30 4.84 1.92 -1.76
CA TRP A 30 5.60 1.20 -0.73
C TRP A 30 5.84 2.08 0.49
N GLU A 31 6.31 3.31 0.31
CA GLU A 31 6.54 4.28 1.40
C GLU A 31 5.26 4.54 2.21
N GLN A 32 4.14 4.77 1.51
CA GLN A 32 2.83 4.94 2.16
C GLN A 32 2.43 3.72 2.99
N THR A 33 2.79 2.51 2.54
CA THR A 33 2.51 1.27 3.26
C THR A 33 3.40 1.14 4.49
N GLN A 34 4.69 1.45 4.37
CA GLN A 34 5.62 1.45 5.50
C GLN A 34 5.21 2.43 6.61
N MET A 35 4.60 3.56 6.23
CA MET A 35 4.10 4.53 7.19
C MET A 35 2.87 4.03 7.98
N ARG A 36 2.12 3.02 7.49
CA ARG A 36 0.91 2.55 8.18
C ARG A 36 1.23 1.87 9.51
N ASP A 37 2.25 1.02 9.53
CA ASP A 37 2.59 0.21 10.70
C ASP A 37 2.86 1.04 11.98
N PRO A 38 3.69 2.09 11.95
CA PRO A 38 3.85 2.98 13.11
C PRO A 38 2.54 3.59 13.59
N TRP A 39 1.68 4.04 12.66
CA TRP A 39 0.39 4.64 12.99
C TRP A 39 -0.58 3.62 13.58
N GLU A 40 -0.60 2.38 13.08
CA GLU A 40 -1.40 1.30 13.64
C GLU A 40 -0.95 0.95 15.06
N ARG A 41 0.37 0.83 15.30
CA ARG A 41 0.90 0.59 16.65
C ARG A 41 0.55 1.71 17.62
N ALA A 42 0.72 2.96 17.20
CA ALA A 42 0.37 4.12 18.02
C ALA A 42 -1.12 4.14 18.37
N ARG A 43 -1.98 3.89 17.38
CA ARG A 43 -3.43 3.82 17.54
C ARG A 43 -3.86 2.69 18.46
N PHE A 44 -3.23 1.52 18.35
CA PHE A 44 -3.45 0.38 19.25
C PHE A 44 -3.09 0.74 20.70
N LEU A 45 -1.92 1.30 20.94
CA LEU A 45 -1.49 1.71 22.28
C LEU A 45 -2.45 2.76 22.87
N ALA A 46 -2.83 3.76 22.09
CA ALA A 46 -3.81 4.76 22.51
C ALA A 46 -5.17 4.11 22.86
N CYS A 47 -5.62 3.12 22.08
CA CYS A 47 -6.82 2.36 22.39
C CYS A 47 -6.72 1.66 23.75
N CYS A 48 -5.61 0.97 24.03
CA CYS A 48 -5.38 0.32 25.32
C CYS A 48 -5.39 1.31 26.49
N VAL A 49 -4.78 2.48 26.33
CA VAL A 49 -4.77 3.54 27.36
C VAL A 49 -6.16 4.12 27.60
N LEU A 50 -6.96 4.28 26.54
CA LEU A 50 -8.31 4.85 26.63
C LEU A 50 -9.38 3.83 27.07
N GLN A 51 -9.13 2.53 26.88
CA GLN A 51 -10.11 1.47 27.14
C GLN A 51 -10.74 1.51 28.55
N PRO A 52 -10.01 1.78 29.65
CA PRO A 52 -10.59 1.86 30.99
C PRO A 52 -11.56 3.04 31.19
N TYR A 53 -11.44 4.09 30.37
CA TYR A 53 -12.26 5.30 30.45
C TYR A 53 -13.48 5.25 29.54
N SER A 54 -13.64 4.17 28.76
CA SER A 54 -14.78 3.99 27.86
C SER A 54 -15.83 3.07 28.47
N LYS A 55 -17.10 3.45 28.29
CA LYS A 55 -18.25 2.60 28.65
C LYS A 55 -18.43 1.40 27.70
N LYS A 56 -17.81 1.44 26.52
CA LYS A 56 -17.90 0.42 25.47
C LYS A 56 -16.51 -0.09 25.11
N ALA A 57 -16.42 -1.31 24.59
CA ALA A 57 -15.20 -1.79 23.96
C ALA A 57 -14.85 -0.86 22.78
N LEU A 58 -13.69 -0.21 22.86
CA LEU A 58 -13.20 0.66 21.80
C LEU A 58 -12.57 -0.19 20.70
N LYS A 59 -12.86 0.14 19.45
CA LYS A 59 -12.07 -0.32 18.31
C LYS A 59 -10.95 0.69 18.07
N VAL A 60 -9.85 0.23 17.48
CA VAL A 60 -8.74 1.12 17.08
C VAL A 60 -9.23 2.26 16.18
N THR A 61 -10.18 1.98 15.28
CA THR A 61 -10.83 2.97 14.40
C THR A 61 -11.70 4.00 15.11
N ASP A 62 -12.06 3.78 16.39
CA ASP A 62 -12.79 4.77 17.19
C ASP A 62 -11.84 5.81 17.80
N VAL A 63 -10.54 5.48 17.93
CA VAL A 63 -9.50 6.40 18.43
C VAL A 63 -9.04 7.35 17.33
N CYS A 64 -8.74 6.81 16.15
CA CYS A 64 -8.33 7.59 14.99
C CYS A 64 -8.72 6.83 13.72
N ARG A 65 -9.30 7.52 12.73
CA ARG A 65 -9.60 6.96 11.42
C ARG A 65 -8.61 7.46 10.40
N PHE A 66 -8.01 6.54 9.65
CA PHE A 66 -7.09 6.84 8.56
C PHE A 66 -7.76 6.63 7.21
N SER A 67 -7.16 7.19 6.16
CA SER A 67 -7.65 7.06 4.79
C SER A 67 -7.67 5.62 4.29
N TRP A 68 -6.81 4.74 4.84
CA TRP A 68 -6.76 3.31 4.49
C TRP A 68 -7.74 2.42 5.27
N ASP A 69 -8.49 2.97 6.24
CA ASP A 69 -9.57 2.22 6.92
C ASP A 69 -10.85 2.15 6.07
N VAL A 70 -10.92 2.92 4.98
CA VAL A 70 -12.02 2.85 4.02
C VAL A 70 -11.90 1.53 3.28
N GLN A 71 -12.73 0.55 3.65
CA GLN A 71 -13.10 -0.51 2.72
C GLN A 71 -13.89 0.15 1.59
N GLU A 72 -13.19 0.76 0.64
CA GLU A 72 -13.76 0.84 -0.69
C GLU A 72 -14.09 -0.62 -1.03
N LYS A 73 -15.37 -0.88 -1.36
CA LYS A 73 -15.71 -2.06 -2.14
C LYS A 73 -14.92 -1.91 -3.43
N LEU A 74 -13.65 -2.28 -3.39
CA LEU A 74 -12.83 -2.54 -4.56
C LEU A 74 -13.59 -3.70 -5.20
N SER A 75 -14.47 -3.35 -6.14
CA SER A 75 -14.77 -4.22 -7.25
C SER A 75 -13.41 -4.74 -7.68
N LEU A 76 -13.14 -6.01 -7.37
CA LEU A 76 -11.92 -6.75 -7.60
C LEU A 76 -11.08 -6.00 -8.62
N ALA A 77 -10.02 -5.33 -8.13
CA ALA A 77 -9.06 -4.67 -8.98
C ALA A 77 -8.79 -5.64 -10.12
N VAL A 78 -9.21 -5.26 -11.33
CA VAL A 78 -9.00 -6.05 -12.54
C VAL A 78 -7.52 -6.37 -12.50
N GLU A 79 -7.25 -7.65 -12.25
CA GLU A 79 -5.92 -8.22 -12.15
C GLU A 79 -5.14 -7.62 -13.31
N SER A 80 -4.12 -6.82 -13.00
CA SER A 80 -3.27 -6.25 -14.02
C SER A 80 -2.36 -7.37 -14.49
N THR A 81 -2.96 -8.37 -15.14
CA THR A 81 -2.30 -9.53 -15.68
C THR A 81 -1.30 -9.02 -16.71
N ARG A 82 -0.15 -9.67 -16.75
CA ARG A 82 0.92 -9.47 -17.73
C ARG A 82 0.37 -9.29 -19.17
N ASP A 83 -0.71 -9.99 -19.49
CA ASP A 83 -1.43 -9.90 -20.76
C ASP A 83 -1.95 -8.47 -21.08
N ARG A 84 -2.47 -7.74 -20.08
CA ARG A 84 -2.96 -6.35 -20.26
C ARG A 84 -1.81 -5.37 -20.53
N PHE A 85 -0.65 -5.62 -19.92
CA PHE A 85 0.56 -4.83 -20.19
C PHE A 85 1.12 -5.12 -21.59
N GLU A 86 1.15 -6.38 -22.01
CA GLU A 86 1.58 -6.77 -23.37
C GLU A 86 0.64 -6.21 -24.45
N GLU A 87 -0.66 -6.13 -24.19
CA GLU A 87 -1.65 -5.56 -25.11
C GLU A 87 -1.52 -4.02 -25.25
N LEU A 88 -1.23 -3.31 -24.16
CA LEU A 88 -0.97 -1.87 -24.19
C LEU A 88 0.33 -1.55 -24.96
N LYS A 89 1.37 -2.38 -24.80
CA LYS A 89 2.64 -2.22 -25.53
C LYS A 89 2.42 -2.31 -27.05
N LYS A 90 1.66 -3.30 -27.52
CA LYS A 90 1.33 -3.44 -28.95
C LYS A 90 0.55 -2.27 -29.52
N ARG A 91 -0.25 -1.57 -28.71
CA ARG A 91 -1.08 -0.43 -29.15
C ARG A 91 -0.30 0.87 -29.25
N VAL A 92 0.84 1.00 -28.58
CA VAL A 92 1.72 2.19 -28.63
C VAL A 92 2.78 2.06 -29.73
N GLU A 93 3.14 0.82 -30.10
CA GLU A 93 4.14 0.52 -31.13
C GLU A 93 3.56 0.36 -32.55
N GLY A 94 2.24 0.51 -32.73
CA GLY A 94 1.55 0.50 -34.04
C GLY A 94 0.97 1.85 -34.38
#